data_AF-A0AA50U5W7-F1
#
_entry.id   AF-A0AA50U5W7-F1
#
_cell.length_a   1.000
_cell.length_b   1.000
_cell.length_c   1.000
_cell.angle_alpha   90.00
_cell.angle_beta   90.00
_cell.angle_gamma   90.00
#
_symmetry.space_group_name_H-M   'P 1'
#
loop_
_entity.id
_entity.type
_entity.pdbx_description
1 polymer ?
#
loop_
_entity_poly.entity_id
_entity_poly.type
_entity_poly.pdbx_seq_one_letter_code
_entity_poly.pdbx_strand_id
1 'polypeptide(L)'
;PTDETRDPYYWELEKMWRSLDEEERQQYERKRCPDPITSKNSPEYKFGTITEHLDGLIQSYLKTRGDENGYTPKNKFTEIMGAKYLESLAAPGEPVGLLAAQSIGEPSTQMTLNTFHFAGRGDMNVTLGIPRLREILMTASSRLKTPNMDIPFYQNLPDLNKKAEKLRKKMNRVTVSDVLEKIDVQCEIVTHPNRELKTTMR
;
A
#
# COMPACT_ATOMS: atom_id res chain seq x y z
N PRO A 1 -22.18 11.30 -22.99
CA PRO A 1 -22.36 9.86 -22.66
C PRO A 1 -21.92 9.02 -23.86
N THR A 2 -20.62 8.73 -23.97
CA THR A 2 -20.04 8.05 -25.16
C THR A 2 -18.96 7.05 -24.79
N ASP A 3 -18.99 6.49 -23.57
CA ASP A 3 -18.06 5.44 -23.17
C ASP A 3 -18.74 4.52 -22.14
N GLU A 4 -19.28 3.37 -22.55
CA GLU A 4 -20.03 2.44 -21.67
C GLU A 4 -19.13 1.66 -20.69
N THR A 5 -17.82 1.90 -20.72
CA THR A 5 -16.83 1.13 -19.94
C THR A 5 -16.60 1.64 -18.52
N ARG A 6 -17.13 2.82 -18.16
CA ARG A 6 -16.91 3.43 -16.84
C ARG A 6 -18.10 3.19 -15.90
N ASP A 7 -17.90 3.38 -14.59
CA ASP A 7 -18.90 3.13 -13.55
C ASP A 7 -19.92 4.30 -13.49
N PRO A 8 -21.26 4.07 -13.44
CA PRO A 8 -22.30 5.11 -13.42
C PRO A 8 -22.02 6.32 -12.50
N TYR A 9 -21.35 6.09 -11.38
CA TYR A 9 -20.91 7.11 -10.43
C TYR A 9 -19.92 8.13 -11.00
N TYR A 10 -19.11 7.73 -11.97
CA TYR A 10 -18.12 8.60 -12.61
C TYR A 10 -18.79 9.80 -13.30
N TRP A 11 -19.93 9.58 -13.96
CA TRP A 11 -20.66 10.64 -14.64
C TRP A 11 -21.37 11.58 -13.69
N GLU A 12 -21.82 11.09 -12.54
CA GLU A 12 -22.37 11.95 -11.48
C GLU A 12 -21.28 12.86 -10.92
N LEU A 13 -20.09 12.32 -10.66
CA LEU A 13 -18.93 13.10 -10.23
C LEU A 13 -18.50 14.12 -11.29
N GLU A 14 -18.48 13.74 -12.57
CA GLU A 14 -18.15 14.66 -13.67
C GLU A 14 -19.17 15.78 -13.80
N LYS A 15 -20.46 15.47 -13.67
CA LYS A 15 -21.53 16.48 -13.67
C LYS A 15 -21.39 17.42 -12.48
N MET A 16 -21.14 16.89 -11.28
CA MET A 16 -20.89 17.70 -10.08
C MET A 16 -19.67 18.61 -10.28
N TRP A 17 -18.56 18.09 -10.79
CA TRP A 17 -17.37 18.88 -11.10
C TRP A 17 -17.65 20.02 -12.09
N ARG A 18 -18.45 19.74 -13.13
CA ARG A 18 -18.85 20.72 -14.14
C ARG A 18 -19.83 21.78 -13.62
N SER A 19 -20.60 21.47 -12.57
CA SER A 19 -21.52 22.41 -11.93
C SER A 19 -20.92 23.24 -10.81
N LEU A 20 -19.74 22.86 -10.27
CA LEU A 20 -19.03 23.65 -9.26
C LEU A 20 -18.53 24.99 -9.84
N ASP A 21 -18.59 26.04 -9.02
CA ASP A 21 -18.02 27.36 -9.31
C ASP A 21 -16.48 27.32 -9.31
N GLU A 22 -15.85 28.30 -9.95
CA GLU A 22 -14.39 28.37 -10.12
C GLU A 22 -13.65 28.41 -8.76
N GLU A 23 -14.24 29.06 -7.74
CA GLU A 23 -13.70 29.12 -6.38
C GLU A 23 -13.72 27.76 -5.67
N GLU A 24 -14.79 26.99 -5.85
CA GLU A 24 -14.92 25.66 -5.28
C GLU A 24 -14.00 24.67 -6.01
N ARG A 25 -13.82 24.83 -7.33
CA ARG A 25 -12.84 24.05 -8.10
C ARG A 25 -11.41 24.27 -7.63
N GLN A 26 -11.04 25.50 -7.30
CA GLN A 26 -9.70 25.82 -6.76
C GLN A 26 -9.42 25.12 -5.42
N GLN A 27 -10.43 24.79 -4.63
CA GLN A 27 -10.25 24.01 -3.40
C GLN A 27 -9.79 22.56 -3.69
N TYR A 28 -10.23 22.00 -4.81
CA TYR A 28 -9.87 20.65 -5.25
C TYR A 28 -8.69 20.62 -6.21
N GLU A 29 -8.29 21.78 -6.74
CA GLU A 29 -7.08 21.91 -7.53
C GLU A 29 -5.86 21.63 -6.63
N ARG A 30 -4.97 20.75 -7.11
CA ARG A 30 -3.75 20.42 -6.38
C ARG A 30 -2.90 21.68 -6.25
N LYS A 31 -2.84 22.24 -5.05
CA LYS A 31 -1.90 23.32 -4.73
C LYS A 31 -0.48 22.83 -5.00
N ARG A 32 0.26 23.60 -5.80
CA ARG A 32 1.66 23.29 -6.13
C ARG A 32 2.51 23.50 -4.87
N CYS A 33 2.91 22.41 -4.23
CA CYS A 33 3.87 22.45 -3.14
C CYS A 33 5.24 22.91 -3.71
N PRO A 34 5.97 23.78 -3.01
CA PRO A 34 7.33 24.12 -3.41
C PRO A 34 8.22 22.87 -3.33
N ASP A 35 9.18 22.75 -4.26
CA ASP A 35 10.12 21.64 -4.24
C ASP A 35 11.03 21.70 -3.01
N PRO A 36 11.48 20.55 -2.48
CA PRO A 36 12.38 20.51 -1.33
C PRO A 36 13.72 21.16 -1.64
N ILE A 37 14.37 21.69 -0.61
CA ILE A 37 15.64 22.45 -0.72
C ILE A 37 16.75 21.60 -1.36
N THR A 38 16.79 20.30 -1.01
CA THR A 38 17.74 19.31 -1.56
C THR A 38 17.57 19.03 -3.05
N SER A 39 16.38 19.30 -3.61
CA SER A 39 16.17 19.18 -5.06
C SER A 39 16.75 20.36 -5.83
N LYS A 40 16.84 21.54 -5.19
CA LYS A 40 17.31 22.78 -5.84
C LYS A 40 18.79 23.04 -5.61
N ASN A 41 19.33 22.64 -4.46
CA ASN A 41 20.73 22.86 -4.11
C ASN A 41 21.35 21.53 -3.69
N SER A 42 22.58 21.28 -4.14
CA SER A 42 23.37 20.16 -3.61
C SER A 42 23.84 20.48 -2.19
N PRO A 43 23.68 19.55 -1.23
CA PRO A 43 24.26 19.67 0.10
C PRO A 43 25.78 19.87 0.09
N GLU A 44 26.47 19.37 -0.92
CA GLU A 44 27.93 19.45 -1.03
C GLU A 44 28.43 20.89 -1.25
N TYR A 45 27.69 21.69 -2.02
CA TYR A 45 28.10 23.06 -2.37
C TYR A 45 27.47 24.14 -1.51
N LYS A 46 26.28 23.87 -0.94
CA LYS A 46 25.53 24.88 -0.21
C LYS A 46 25.23 24.40 1.21
N PHE A 47 25.97 24.98 2.15
CA PHE A 47 25.76 24.77 3.57
C PHE A 47 24.33 25.16 3.99
N GLY A 48 23.75 24.37 4.90
CA GLY A 48 22.36 24.53 5.36
C GLY A 48 21.31 23.82 4.48
N THR A 49 21.72 23.17 3.39
CA THR A 49 20.81 22.29 2.63
C THR A 49 20.64 20.99 3.38
N ILE A 50 19.52 20.85 4.09
CA ILE A 50 19.14 19.64 4.84
C ILE A 50 17.81 19.08 4.32
N THR A 51 17.53 17.82 4.63
CA THR A 51 16.23 17.21 4.33
C THR A 51 15.16 17.76 5.28
N GLU A 52 13.93 17.90 4.77
CA GLU A 52 12.80 18.37 5.59
C GLU A 52 12.53 17.48 6.80
N HIS A 53 12.80 16.18 6.66
CA HIS A 53 12.70 15.24 7.77
C HIS A 53 13.71 15.55 8.88
N LEU A 54 14.98 15.79 8.53
CA LEU A 54 16.01 16.14 9.49
C LEU A 54 15.72 17.50 10.13
N ASP A 55 15.28 18.48 9.36
CA ASP A 55 14.86 19.78 9.90
C ASP A 55 13.70 19.62 10.89
N GLY A 56 12.67 18.83 10.53
CA GLY A 56 11.56 18.51 11.43
C GLY A 56 12.02 17.88 12.74
N LEU A 57 13.00 16.97 12.69
CA LEU A 57 13.60 16.36 13.88
C LEU A 57 14.35 17.39 14.72
N ILE A 58 15.18 18.24 14.11
CA ILE A 58 15.92 19.30 14.79
C ILE A 58 14.96 20.27 15.48
N GLN A 59 13.90 20.71 14.79
CA GLN A 59 12.89 21.61 15.35
C GLN A 59 12.12 20.95 16.49
N SER A 60 11.72 19.68 16.35
CA SER A 60 11.05 18.93 17.42
C SER A 60 11.92 18.82 18.67
N TYR A 61 13.23 18.58 18.48
CA TYR A 61 14.20 18.53 19.57
C TYR A 61 14.39 19.89 20.23
N LEU A 62 14.53 20.97 19.45
CA LEU A 62 14.67 22.33 19.98
C LEU A 62 13.44 22.78 20.78
N LYS A 63 12.23 22.39 20.34
CA LYS A 63 10.97 22.62 21.08
C LYS A 63 10.93 21.85 22.40
N THR A 64 11.39 20.60 22.38
CA THR A 64 11.37 19.71 23.56
C THR A 64 12.41 20.11 24.61
N ARG A 65 13.57 20.62 24.17
CA ARG A 65 14.69 21.01 25.03
C ARG A 65 14.37 22.22 25.94
N GLY A 66 13.52 23.15 25.50
CA GLY A 66 13.35 24.44 26.19
C GLY A 66 14.62 25.31 26.19
N ASP A 67 14.51 26.58 26.62
CA ASP A 67 15.65 27.52 26.70
C ASP A 67 16.53 27.32 27.96
N GLU A 68 16.22 26.33 28.80
CA GLU A 68 16.66 26.32 30.20
C GLU A 68 18.09 25.82 30.46
N ASN A 69 18.84 25.35 29.46
CA ASN A 69 20.22 24.86 29.66
C ASN A 69 21.20 25.44 28.63
N GLY A 70 21.79 26.59 29.01
CA GLY A 70 22.56 27.52 28.19
C GLY A 70 24.02 27.16 27.89
N TYR A 71 24.34 25.90 27.57
CA TYR A 71 25.70 25.57 27.11
C TYR A 71 25.92 25.80 25.60
N THR A 72 24.86 25.68 24.79
CA THR A 72 24.94 25.87 23.32
C THR A 72 23.77 26.69 22.81
N PRO A 73 24.03 27.83 22.14
CA PRO A 73 22.96 28.62 21.53
C PRO A 73 22.30 27.84 20.38
N LYS A 74 21.00 28.09 20.14
CA LYS A 74 20.19 27.41 19.12
C LYS A 74 20.85 27.44 17.74
N ASN A 75 21.35 28.60 17.33
CA ASN A 75 22.01 28.79 16.04
C ASN A 75 23.26 27.91 15.89
N LYS A 76 24.09 27.83 16.93
CA LYS A 76 25.30 27.00 16.90
C LYS A 76 24.96 25.51 16.87
N PHE A 77 23.89 25.11 17.54
CA PHE A 77 23.40 23.73 17.46
C PHE A 77 22.92 23.37 16.04
N THR A 78 22.14 24.25 15.40
CA THR A 78 21.68 24.03 14.03
C THR A 78 22.84 23.97 13.03
N GLU A 79 23.84 24.83 13.21
CA GLU A 79 25.07 24.81 12.41
C GLU A 79 25.86 23.51 12.58
N ILE A 80 26.06 23.04 13.82
CA ILE A 80 26.75 21.78 14.10
C ILE A 80 25.99 20.60 13.47
N MET A 81 24.65 20.59 13.55
CA MET A 81 23.86 19.55 12.91
C MET A 81 23.94 19.59 11.39
N GLY A 82 23.99 20.80 10.79
CA GLY A 82 24.25 20.97 9.36
C GLY A 82 25.62 20.45 8.94
N ALA A 83 26.66 20.72 9.74
CA ALA A 83 28.01 20.20 9.49
C ALA A 83 28.07 18.68 9.61
N LYS A 84 27.43 18.10 10.62
CA LYS A 84 27.34 16.63 10.79
C LYS A 84 26.59 15.96 9.64
N TYR A 85 25.53 16.61 9.13
CA TYR A 85 24.79 16.10 7.97
C TYR A 85 25.69 16.02 6.74
N LEU A 86 26.50 17.05 6.49
CA LEU A 86 27.46 17.09 5.37
C LEU A 86 28.50 15.96 5.47
N GLU A 87 29.02 15.68 6.67
CA GLU A 87 29.97 14.59 6.90
C GLU A 87 29.33 13.20 6.72
N SER A 88 28.01 13.07 6.92
CA SER A 88 27.29 11.80 6.86
C SER A 88 26.77 11.45 5.46
N LEU A 89 27.14 12.22 4.43
CA LEU A 89 26.74 11.93 3.05
C LEU A 89 27.54 10.75 2.50
N ALA A 90 26.89 9.94 1.66
CA ALA A 90 27.57 8.85 0.95
C ALA A 90 28.62 9.41 -0.01
N ALA A 91 29.79 8.79 -0.06
CA ALA A 91 30.89 9.27 -0.88
C ALA A 91 30.60 9.01 -2.37
N PRO A 92 30.93 9.95 -3.27
CA PRO A 92 30.83 9.70 -4.72
C PRO A 92 31.69 8.50 -5.13
N GLY A 93 31.09 7.57 -5.88
CA GLY A 93 31.75 6.34 -6.33
C GLY A 93 31.59 5.14 -5.40
N GLU A 94 30.89 5.29 -4.27
CA GLU A 94 30.56 4.16 -3.40
C GLU A 94 29.63 3.16 -4.14
N PRO A 95 29.90 1.83 -4.08
CA PRO A 95 29.13 0.81 -4.78
C PRO A 95 27.78 0.52 -4.09
N VAL A 96 26.90 1.52 -4.01
CA VAL A 96 25.60 1.46 -3.31
C VAL A 96 24.70 0.34 -3.83
N GLY A 97 24.81 -0.02 -5.11
CA GLY A 97 24.05 -1.14 -5.69
C GLY A 97 24.47 -2.50 -5.13
N LEU A 98 25.78 -2.72 -4.95
CA LEU A 98 26.30 -3.97 -4.39
C LEU A 98 25.99 -4.05 -2.89
N LEU A 99 26.17 -2.94 -2.17
CA LEU A 99 25.83 -2.83 -0.74
C LEU A 99 24.33 -3.07 -0.52
N ALA A 100 23.47 -2.48 -1.33
CA ALA A 100 22.02 -2.71 -1.27
C ALA A 100 21.69 -4.19 -1.51
N ALA A 101 22.27 -4.82 -2.54
CA ALA A 101 22.05 -6.22 -2.85
C ALA A 101 22.48 -7.14 -1.69
N GLN A 102 23.64 -6.89 -1.08
CA GLN A 102 24.10 -7.66 0.08
C GLN A 102 23.22 -7.43 1.30
N SER A 103 22.84 -6.18 1.58
CA SER A 103 22.01 -5.81 2.73
C SER A 103 20.62 -6.47 2.72
N ILE A 104 20.11 -6.84 1.54
CA ILE A 104 18.88 -7.61 1.39
C ILE A 104 19.20 -9.11 1.38
N GLY A 105 20.20 -9.54 0.62
CA GLY A 105 20.52 -10.95 0.39
C GLY A 105 20.93 -11.70 1.65
N GLU A 106 21.85 -11.15 2.43
CA GLU A 106 22.39 -11.78 3.64
C GLU A 106 21.30 -12.05 4.70
N PRO A 107 20.51 -11.06 5.17
CA PRO A 107 19.47 -11.31 6.15
C PRO A 107 18.33 -12.17 5.59
N SER A 108 18.08 -12.16 4.28
CA SER A 108 17.04 -13.00 3.67
C SER A 108 17.30 -14.49 3.86
N THR A 109 18.58 -14.89 3.86
CA THR A 109 18.95 -16.28 4.16
C THR A 109 18.61 -16.65 5.60
N GLN A 110 18.85 -15.74 6.56
CA GLN A 110 18.50 -15.93 7.96
C GLN A 110 16.99 -16.00 8.20
N MET A 111 16.20 -15.20 7.46
CA MET A 111 14.74 -15.23 7.55
C MET A 111 14.15 -16.60 7.18
N THR A 112 14.83 -17.39 6.36
CA THR A 112 14.35 -18.70 5.91
C THR A 112 14.28 -19.68 7.06
N LEU A 113 15.33 -19.75 7.89
CA LEU A 113 15.36 -20.61 9.07
C LEU A 113 14.29 -20.18 10.10
N ASN A 114 14.12 -18.89 10.31
CA ASN A 114 13.10 -18.38 11.23
C ASN A 114 11.67 -18.65 10.73
N THR A 115 11.42 -18.53 9.42
CA THR A 115 10.09 -18.72 8.83
C THR A 115 9.66 -20.20 8.87
N PHE A 116 10.57 -21.17 8.74
CA PHE A 116 10.20 -22.60 8.85
C PHE A 116 9.71 -23.00 10.24
N HIS A 117 10.29 -22.42 11.31
CA HIS A 117 9.83 -22.66 12.67
C HIS A 117 8.48 -22.00 12.97
N PHE A 118 8.21 -20.82 12.41
CA PHE A 118 6.91 -20.14 12.53
C PHE A 118 5.83 -20.71 11.61
N ALA A 119 6.16 -21.13 10.39
CA ALA A 119 5.23 -21.75 9.44
C ALA A 119 4.74 -23.14 9.90
N GLY A 120 5.47 -23.80 10.81
CA GLY A 120 5.04 -25.02 11.50
C GLY A 120 3.96 -24.79 12.57
N ARG A 121 3.77 -23.54 13.06
CA ARG A 121 2.55 -23.11 13.74
C ARG A 121 1.64 -22.51 12.67
N GLY A 122 0.51 -23.14 12.37
CA GLY A 122 -0.37 -22.81 11.23
C GLY A 122 -1.07 -21.44 11.23
N ASP A 123 -0.43 -20.39 11.75
CA ASP A 123 -1.05 -19.07 11.99
C ASP A 123 -0.86 -18.07 10.84
N MET A 124 -0.07 -18.37 9.79
CA MET A 124 0.15 -17.43 8.69
C MET A 124 -0.04 -18.05 7.30
N ASN A 125 -1.25 -17.95 6.77
CA ASN A 125 -1.64 -18.33 5.40
C ASN A 125 -1.20 -17.29 4.33
N VAL A 126 -0.07 -16.63 4.53
CA VAL A 126 0.49 -15.63 3.59
C VAL A 126 1.86 -16.12 3.13
N THR A 127 2.22 -15.89 1.87
CA THR A 127 3.59 -16.15 1.42
C THR A 127 4.58 -15.30 2.24
N LEU A 128 5.39 -15.94 3.09
CA LEU A 128 6.37 -15.29 3.96
C LEU A 128 7.80 -15.66 3.56
N GLY A 129 8.76 -14.81 3.93
CA GLY A 129 10.19 -15.06 3.76
C GLY A 129 10.69 -14.99 2.31
N ILE A 130 11.66 -15.85 1.97
CA ILE A 130 12.28 -15.90 0.63
C ILE A 130 11.27 -16.13 -0.51
N PRO A 131 10.27 -17.02 -0.41
CA PRO A 131 9.29 -17.21 -1.48
C PRO A 131 8.58 -15.91 -1.90
N ARG A 132 8.24 -15.04 -0.94
CA ARG A 132 7.63 -13.75 -1.21
C ARG A 132 8.62 -12.76 -1.81
N LEU A 133 9.84 -12.72 -1.28
CA LEU A 133 10.90 -11.88 -1.83
C LEU A 133 11.20 -12.22 -3.29
N ARG A 134 11.28 -13.51 -3.64
CA ARG A 134 11.46 -13.98 -5.03
C ARG A 134 10.33 -13.51 -5.93
N GLU A 135 9.09 -13.64 -5.47
CA GLU A 135 7.90 -13.26 -6.23
C GLU A 135 7.90 -11.76 -6.57
N ILE A 136 8.34 -10.91 -5.63
CA ILE A 136 8.43 -9.45 -5.80
C ILE A 136 9.64 -9.04 -6.65
N LEU A 137 10.85 -9.49 -6.28
CA LEU A 137 12.09 -8.97 -6.85
C LEU A 137 12.60 -9.73 -8.07
N MET A 138 12.44 -11.05 -8.11
CA MET A 138 13.06 -11.89 -9.16
C MET A 138 12.11 -12.17 -10.31
N THR A 139 10.87 -12.54 -9.99
CA THR A 139 9.89 -12.98 -10.99
C THR A 139 8.92 -11.87 -11.37
N ALA A 140 8.71 -10.86 -10.51
CA ALA A 140 7.70 -9.80 -10.69
C ALA A 140 6.36 -10.39 -11.16
N SER A 141 5.88 -11.43 -10.48
CA SER A 141 4.79 -12.28 -10.98
C SER A 141 3.49 -11.48 -11.10
N SER A 142 2.86 -11.50 -12.27
CA SER A 142 1.53 -10.90 -12.47
C SER A 142 0.41 -11.66 -11.74
N ARG A 143 0.64 -12.94 -11.40
CA ARG A 143 -0.30 -13.76 -10.62
C ARG A 143 0.36 -14.16 -9.31
N LEU A 144 -0.03 -13.47 -8.23
CA LEU A 144 0.48 -13.77 -6.90
C LEU A 144 -0.17 -15.04 -6.34
N LYS A 145 0.59 -15.84 -5.58
CA LYS A 145 0.05 -17.07 -4.96
C LYS A 145 -1.00 -16.78 -3.90
N THR A 146 -0.77 -15.77 -3.06
CA THR A 146 -1.70 -15.32 -2.01
C THR A 146 -1.92 -13.81 -2.13
N PRO A 147 -2.77 -13.35 -3.06
CA PRO A 147 -3.08 -11.92 -3.19
C PRO A 147 -3.92 -11.46 -1.98
N ASN A 148 -3.56 -10.30 -1.43
CA ASN A 148 -4.31 -9.64 -0.36
C ASN A 148 -4.67 -8.21 -0.75
N MET A 149 -5.70 -7.65 -0.12
CA MET A 149 -6.16 -6.29 -0.35
C MET A 149 -6.67 -5.69 0.97
N ASP A 150 -6.13 -4.52 1.32
CA ASP A 150 -6.58 -3.76 2.49
C ASP A 150 -7.57 -2.68 2.04
N ILE A 151 -8.76 -2.67 2.66
CA ILE A 151 -9.85 -1.74 2.30
C ILE A 151 -10.02 -0.72 3.43
N PRO A 152 -9.57 0.53 3.25
CA PRO A 152 -9.74 1.57 4.27
C PRO A 152 -11.18 2.05 4.32
N PHE A 153 -11.68 2.33 5.52
CA PHE A 153 -12.99 2.94 5.74
C PHE A 153 -12.86 4.44 6.03
N TYR A 154 -13.90 5.21 5.69
CA TYR A 154 -13.97 6.62 6.03
C TYR A 154 -14.07 6.84 7.56
N GLN A 155 -13.32 7.81 8.07
CA GLN A 155 -13.16 8.07 9.50
C GLN A 155 -14.46 8.49 10.22
N ASN A 156 -15.41 9.10 9.49
CA ASN A 156 -16.65 9.67 10.07
C ASN A 156 -17.88 8.76 9.93
N LEU A 157 -17.70 7.44 9.79
CA LEU A 157 -18.82 6.51 9.63
C LEU A 157 -19.38 6.07 10.99
N PRO A 158 -20.66 6.37 11.31
CA PRO A 158 -21.32 5.75 12.46
C PRO A 158 -21.49 4.26 12.22
N ASP A 159 -21.36 3.46 13.29
CA ASP A 159 -21.48 1.99 13.30
C ASP A 159 -20.54 1.26 12.31
N LEU A 160 -19.26 1.63 12.33
CA LEU A 160 -18.21 1.04 11.47
C LEU A 160 -18.21 -0.49 11.47
N ASN A 161 -18.20 -1.12 12.66
CA ASN A 161 -18.10 -2.57 12.78
C ASN A 161 -19.25 -3.31 12.09
N LYS A 162 -20.50 -2.81 12.23
CA LYS A 162 -21.68 -3.42 11.60
C LYS A 162 -21.62 -3.30 10.07
N LYS A 163 -21.18 -2.14 9.57
CA LYS A 163 -21.02 -1.91 8.13
C LYS A 163 -19.89 -2.76 7.54
N ALA A 164 -18.76 -2.85 8.24
CA ALA A 164 -17.63 -3.70 7.87
C ALA A 164 -18.06 -5.17 7.78
N GLU A 165 -18.81 -5.67 8.76
CA GLU A 165 -19.36 -7.03 8.73
C GLU A 165 -20.33 -7.25 7.58
N LYS A 166 -21.21 -6.29 7.30
CA LYS A 166 -22.13 -6.36 6.15
C LYS A 166 -21.36 -6.41 4.82
N LEU A 167 -20.31 -5.59 4.69
CA LEU A 167 -19.44 -5.58 3.52
C LEU A 167 -18.68 -6.90 3.38
N ARG A 168 -18.11 -7.42 4.47
CA ARG A 168 -17.42 -8.72 4.52
C ARG A 168 -18.31 -9.83 3.99
N LYS A 169 -19.57 -9.90 4.46
CA LYS A 169 -20.55 -10.88 3.97
C LYS A 169 -20.86 -10.73 2.48
N LYS A 170 -20.92 -9.50 1.96
CA LYS A 170 -21.18 -9.24 0.53
C LYS A 170 -19.98 -9.60 -0.36
N MET A 171 -18.76 -9.41 0.12
CA MET A 171 -17.53 -9.70 -0.63
C MET A 171 -17.12 -11.17 -0.55
N ASN A 172 -17.54 -11.90 0.49
CA ASN A 172 -17.22 -13.31 0.62
C ASN A 172 -17.93 -14.11 -0.48
N ARG A 173 -17.16 -14.87 -1.27
CA ARG A 173 -17.72 -15.74 -2.31
C ARG A 173 -18.38 -16.94 -1.63
N VAL A 174 -19.69 -17.06 -1.80
CA VAL A 174 -20.45 -18.23 -1.33
C VAL A 174 -20.83 -19.07 -2.54
N THR A 175 -20.51 -20.35 -2.50
CA THR A 175 -20.91 -21.34 -3.51
C THR A 175 -22.14 -22.09 -3.04
N VAL A 176 -22.89 -22.71 -3.96
CA VAL A 176 -24.06 -23.54 -3.59
C VAL A 176 -23.65 -24.67 -2.64
N SER A 177 -22.43 -25.20 -2.80
CA SER A 177 -21.87 -26.21 -1.90
C SER A 177 -21.77 -25.76 -0.44
N ASP A 178 -21.61 -24.46 -0.18
CA ASP A 178 -21.43 -23.94 1.19
C ASP A 178 -22.78 -23.85 1.95
N VAL A 179 -23.90 -23.87 1.23
CA VAL A 179 -25.26 -23.70 1.78
C VAL A 179 -26.06 -25.00 1.74
N LEU A 180 -25.62 -25.97 0.95
CA LEU A 180 -26.37 -27.18 0.67
C LEU A 180 -26.26 -28.17 1.83
N GLU A 181 -27.40 -28.51 2.44
CA GLU A 181 -27.47 -29.45 3.57
C GLU A 181 -27.63 -30.92 3.11
N LYS A 182 -28.48 -31.16 2.11
CA LYS A 182 -28.75 -32.50 1.57
C LYS A 182 -29.10 -32.41 0.08
N ILE A 183 -28.59 -33.36 -0.71
CA ILE A 183 -29.05 -33.64 -2.07
C ILE A 183 -29.74 -34.99 -2.04
N ASP A 184 -31.01 -35.03 -2.45
CA ASP A 184 -31.71 -36.29 -2.73
C ASP A 184 -31.78 -36.45 -4.25
N VAL A 185 -31.25 -37.55 -4.76
CA VAL A 185 -31.19 -37.83 -6.20
C VAL A 185 -32.01 -39.07 -6.46
N GLN A 186 -33.18 -38.87 -7.07
CA GLN A 186 -34.03 -39.96 -7.53
C GLN A 186 -33.72 -40.24 -9.00
N CYS A 187 -33.24 -41.44 -9.28
CA CYS A 187 -32.96 -41.90 -10.62
C CYS A 187 -34.03 -42.93 -11.05
N GLU A 188 -34.74 -42.63 -12.12
CA GLU A 188 -35.66 -43.58 -12.75
C GLU A 188 -35.08 -44.10 -14.06
N ILE A 189 -35.17 -45.41 -14.26
CA ILE A 189 -34.77 -46.05 -15.51
C ILE A 189 -36.01 -46.07 -16.41
N VAL A 190 -36.02 -45.20 -17.42
CA VAL A 190 -37.09 -45.19 -18.44
C VAL A 190 -36.85 -46.33 -19.42
N THR A 191 -37.63 -47.40 -19.31
CA THR A 191 -37.55 -48.61 -20.16
C THR A 191 -38.43 -48.54 -21.41
N HIS A 192 -39.13 -47.43 -21.64
CA HIS A 192 -39.95 -47.20 -22.85
C HIS A 192 -39.30 -46.15 -23.75
N PRO A 193 -39.27 -46.35 -25.08
CA PRO A 193 -38.70 -45.37 -26.00
C PRO A 193 -39.59 -44.12 -26.06
N ASN A 194 -39.20 -43.04 -25.36
CA ASN A 194 -39.87 -41.75 -25.52
C ASN A 194 -39.38 -41.08 -26.80
N ARG A 195 -40.14 -41.22 -27.89
CA ARG A 195 -39.89 -40.53 -29.17
C ARG A 195 -40.45 -39.11 -29.08
N GLU A 196 -39.70 -38.20 -28.48
CA GLU A 196 -39.98 -36.78 -28.53
C GLU A 196 -38.96 -36.05 -29.42
N LEU A 197 -39.47 -35.16 -30.28
CA LEU A 197 -38.67 -34.26 -31.09
C LEU A 197 -38.00 -33.23 -30.18
N LYS A 198 -36.72 -33.46 -29.84
CA LYS A 198 -35.87 -32.44 -29.22
C LYS A 198 -35.42 -31.43 -30.28
N THR A 199 -36.03 -30.25 -30.29
CA THR A 199 -35.47 -29.09 -30.96
C THR A 199 -34.41 -28.47 -30.05
N THR A 200 -33.15 -28.75 -30.32
CA THR A 200 -32.04 -28.01 -29.73
C THR A 200 -31.97 -26.63 -30.40
N MET A 201 -32.29 -25.58 -29.66
CA MET A 201 -31.93 -24.20 -30.05
C MET A 201 -30.41 -24.09 -30.02
N ARG A 202 -29.85 -23.61 -31.14
CA ARG A 202 -28.43 -23.45 -31.39
C ARG A 202 -27.92 -22.13 -30.83
#